data_AF-A0A2V6WRK1-F1
#
_entry.id   AF-A0A2V6WRK1-F1
#
_cell.length_a   1.000
_cell.length_b   1.000
_cell.length_c   1.000
_cell.angle_alpha   90.00
_cell.angle_beta   90.00
_cell.angle_gamma   90.00
#
_symmetry.space_group_name_H-M   'P 1'
#
loop_
_entity.id
_entity.type
_entity.pdbx_description
1 polymer ?
#
loop_
_entity_poly.entity_id
_entity_poly.type
_entity_poly.pdbx_seq_one_letter_code
_entity_poly.pdbx_strand_id
1 'polypeptide(L)'
;MRRAIVADESRIRALGGELLGRVAAQRDPTAALLEWLLRDEAAKLRLFRFIDVLPVLAEDHEVVEHLREYFGGQAVPFAGLVRVALGLRRAGRLGEALVAAALRRSVRRLARRFIAAETADEAIAAALAARRAGQAFTLDLLGEACVSVEEAREYQRRY
;
A
#
# COMPACT_ATOMS: atom_id res chain seq x y z
N MET A 1 -33.48 -30.91 -13.32
CA MET A 1 -33.53 -30.58 -11.87
C MET A 1 -32.11 -30.29 -11.37
N ARG A 2 -31.78 -29.02 -11.07
CA ARG A 2 -30.48 -28.68 -10.46
C ARG A 2 -30.58 -29.00 -8.96
N ARG A 3 -29.75 -29.93 -8.46
CA ARG A 3 -29.59 -30.16 -7.02
C ARG A 3 -29.10 -28.86 -6.39
N ALA A 4 -29.84 -28.34 -5.41
CA ALA A 4 -29.33 -27.29 -4.54
C ALA A 4 -28.08 -27.82 -3.86
N ILE A 5 -26.95 -27.13 -4.04
CA ILE A 5 -25.72 -27.41 -3.30
C ILE A 5 -26.00 -26.96 -1.87
N VAL A 6 -26.40 -27.89 -1.00
CA VAL A 6 -26.39 -27.63 0.44
C VAL A 6 -24.92 -27.60 0.84
N ALA A 7 -24.47 -26.44 1.32
CA ALA A 7 -23.08 -26.26 1.70
C ALA A 7 -22.79 -27.13 2.94
N ASP A 8 -21.96 -28.15 2.75
CA ASP A 8 -21.50 -29.02 3.82
C ASP A 8 -20.40 -28.28 4.62
N GLU A 9 -20.76 -27.81 5.81
CA GLU A 9 -19.87 -27.13 6.75
C GLU A 9 -18.57 -27.92 7.00
N SER A 10 -18.64 -29.26 7.05
CA SER A 10 -17.46 -30.10 7.23
C SER A 10 -16.51 -30.00 6.04
N ARG A 11 -17.05 -29.95 4.81
CA ARG A 11 -16.25 -29.77 3.59
C ARG A 11 -15.67 -28.36 3.47
N ILE A 12 -16.41 -27.34 3.89
CA ILE A 12 -15.89 -25.95 3.95
C ILE A 12 -14.69 -25.87 4.88
N ARG A 13 -14.80 -26.44 6.09
CA ARG A 13 -13.70 -26.42 7.08
C ARG A 13 -12.47 -27.17 6.60
N ALA A 14 -12.66 -28.33 5.97
CA ALA A 14 -11.55 -29.11 5.43
C ALA A 14 -10.78 -28.33 4.35
N LEU A 15 -11.48 -27.76 3.37
CA LEU A 15 -10.86 -26.95 2.31
C LEU A 15 -10.23 -25.67 2.87
N GLY A 16 -10.89 -24.99 3.81
CA GLY A 16 -10.36 -23.80 4.47
C GLY A 16 -9.06 -24.10 5.23
N GLY A 17 -9.02 -25.21 5.98
CA GLY A 17 -7.82 -25.65 6.68
C GLY A 17 -6.64 -25.94 5.75
N GLU A 18 -6.90 -26.61 4.61
CA GLU A 18 -5.89 -26.87 3.59
C GLU A 18 -5.34 -25.57 2.98
N LEU A 19 -6.22 -24.65 2.60
CA LEU A 19 -5.84 -23.35 2.04
C LEU A 19 -5.01 -22.53 3.03
N LEU A 20 -5.43 -22.46 4.30
CA LEU A 20 -4.70 -21.73 5.35
C LEU A 20 -3.33 -22.35 5.61
N GLY A 21 -3.22 -23.68 5.61
CA GLY A 21 -1.94 -24.38 5.75
C GLY A 21 -0.94 -23.99 4.67
N ARG A 22 -1.39 -23.78 3.43
CA ARG A 22 -0.53 -23.32 2.31
C ARG A 22 -0.12 -21.86 2.45
N VAL A 23 -0.95 -21.01 3.05
CA VAL A 23 -0.67 -19.56 3.23
C VAL A 23 0.26 -19.31 4.42
N ALA A 24 0.07 -20.01 5.54
CA ALA A 24 0.82 -19.79 6.77
C ALA A 24 2.34 -20.03 6.65
N ALA A 25 2.78 -20.75 5.61
CA ALA A 25 4.20 -20.97 5.31
C ALA A 25 4.91 -19.73 4.74
N GLN A 26 4.18 -18.68 4.36
CA GLN A 26 4.75 -17.47 3.75
C GLN A 26 5.04 -16.40 4.81
N ARG A 27 6.29 -15.92 4.86
CA ARG A 27 6.68 -14.76 5.66
C ARG A 27 6.49 -13.47 4.87
N ASP A 28 5.61 -12.61 5.36
CA ASP A 28 5.34 -11.31 4.77
C ASP A 28 5.87 -10.17 5.67
N PRO A 29 6.90 -9.42 5.25
CA PRO A 29 7.43 -8.28 5.99
C PRO A 29 6.40 -7.17 6.27
N THR A 30 5.34 -7.08 5.46
CA THR A 30 4.25 -6.10 5.67
C THR A 30 3.22 -6.58 6.70
N ALA A 31 3.23 -7.86 7.06
CA ALA A 31 2.33 -8.40 8.07
C ALA A 31 2.53 -7.72 9.43
N ALA A 32 3.76 -7.39 9.82
CA ALA A 32 4.04 -6.67 11.06
C ALA A 32 3.44 -5.25 11.08
N LEU A 33 3.45 -4.57 9.94
CA LEU A 33 2.80 -3.26 9.79
C LEU A 33 1.28 -3.42 9.91
N LEU A 34 0.70 -4.37 9.19
CA LEU A 34 -0.74 -4.65 9.21
C LEU A 34 -1.22 -5.08 10.61
N GLU A 35 -0.48 -5.94 11.28
CA GLU A 35 -0.76 -6.40 12.64
C GLU A 35 -0.71 -5.24 13.64
N TRP A 36 0.23 -4.30 13.48
CA TRP A 36 0.25 -3.09 14.28
C TRP A 36 -0.96 -2.18 14.00
N LEU A 37 -1.34 -2.01 12.74
CA LEU A 37 -2.55 -1.24 12.36
C LEU A 37 -3.83 -1.83 12.96
N LEU A 38 -3.86 -3.14 13.20
CA LEU A 38 -4.99 -3.81 13.85
C LEU A 38 -5.02 -3.62 15.38
N ARG A 39 -3.90 -3.24 16.01
CA ARG A 39 -3.79 -3.08 17.47
C ARG A 39 -4.14 -1.68 17.97
N ASP A 40 -3.93 -0.64 17.15
CA ASP A 40 -4.14 0.76 17.54
C ASP A 40 -4.88 1.51 16.42
N GLU A 41 -6.17 1.73 16.63
CA GLU A 41 -7.05 2.42 15.67
C GLU A 41 -6.63 3.88 15.46
N ALA A 42 -6.18 4.56 16.51
CA ALA A 42 -5.75 5.94 16.42
C ALA A 42 -4.47 6.05 15.57
N ALA A 43 -3.53 5.11 15.76
CA ALA A 43 -2.30 5.09 14.99
C ALA A 43 -2.51 4.65 13.53
N LYS A 44 -3.48 3.76 13.28
CA LYS A 44 -3.97 3.43 11.94
C LYS A 44 -4.51 4.65 11.20
N LEU A 45 -5.37 5.42 11.87
CA LEU A 45 -5.96 6.63 11.29
C LEU A 45 -4.90 7.69 10.96
N ARG A 46 -3.91 7.90 11.85
CA ARG A 46 -2.79 8.81 11.58
C ARG A 46 -1.92 8.34 10.42
N LEU A 47 -1.62 7.04 10.34
CA LEU A 47 -0.85 6.51 9.21
C LEU A 47 -1.58 6.68 7.89
N PHE A 48 -2.88 6.40 7.82
CA PHE A 48 -3.61 6.58 6.57
C PHE A 48 -3.69 8.03 6.14
N ARG A 49 -3.95 8.95 7.07
CA ARG A 49 -3.91 10.40 6.76
C ARG A 49 -2.53 10.85 6.30
N PHE A 50 -1.47 10.33 6.92
CA PHE A 50 -0.11 10.65 6.51
C PHE A 50 0.24 10.10 5.12
N ILE A 51 -0.14 8.86 4.80
CA ILE A 51 0.06 8.27 3.48
C ILE A 51 -0.74 9.03 2.42
N ASP A 52 -1.95 9.47 2.74
CA ASP A 52 -2.84 10.23 1.86
C ASP A 52 -2.25 11.59 1.45
N VAL A 53 -1.65 12.32 2.41
CA VAL A 53 -1.03 13.63 2.11
C VAL A 53 0.36 13.51 1.48
N LEU A 54 1.08 12.40 1.67
CA LEU A 54 2.48 12.27 1.22
C LEU A 54 2.73 12.59 -0.27
N PRO A 55 1.85 12.21 -1.23
CA PRO A 55 2.05 12.50 -2.66
C PRO A 55 2.04 14.00 -3.00
N VAL A 56 1.34 14.83 -2.21
CA VAL A 56 1.24 16.27 -2.48
C VAL A 56 2.35 17.10 -1.82
N LEU A 57 3.12 16.51 -0.90
CA LEU A 57 4.27 17.17 -0.28
C LEU A 57 5.40 17.27 -1.30
N ALA A 58 5.78 18.49 -1.69
CA ALA A 58 6.76 18.73 -2.73
C ALA A 58 8.19 18.69 -2.18
N GLU A 59 8.39 19.25 -0.99
CA GLU A 59 9.71 19.45 -0.40
C GLU A 59 10.02 18.43 0.70
N ASP A 60 11.30 18.08 0.86
CA ASP A 60 11.72 17.08 1.84
C ASP A 60 11.46 17.51 3.29
N HIS A 61 11.53 18.82 3.56
CA HIS A 61 11.26 19.36 4.89
C HIS A 61 9.78 19.21 5.28
N GLU A 62 8.85 19.38 4.34
CA GLU A 62 7.40 19.19 4.55
C GLU A 62 7.11 17.74 4.95
N VAL A 63 7.74 16.78 4.25
CA VAL A 63 7.59 15.35 4.56
C VAL A 63 8.03 15.05 6.00
N VAL A 64 9.15 15.61 6.41
CA VAL A 64 9.72 15.39 7.75
C VAL A 64 8.91 16.10 8.84
N GLU A 65 8.38 17.29 8.54
CA GLU A 65 7.48 18.02 9.43
C GLU A 65 6.19 17.24 9.68
N HIS A 66 5.49 16.83 8.62
CA HIS A 66 4.26 16.04 8.73
C HIS A 66 4.52 14.70 9.45
N LEU A 67 5.66 14.03 9.18
CA LEU A 67 6.02 12.81 9.92
C LEU A 67 6.10 13.05 11.43
N ARG A 68 6.55 14.24 11.88
CA ARG A 68 6.59 14.58 13.30
C ARG A 68 5.22 14.97 13.84
N GLU A 69 4.41 15.71 13.09
CA GLU A 69 3.06 16.09 13.51
C GLU A 69 2.17 14.87 13.72
N TYR A 70 2.26 13.88 12.83
CA TYR A 70 1.47 12.65 12.92
C TYR A 70 2.01 11.64 13.95
N PHE A 71 3.31 11.62 14.25
CA PHE A 71 3.92 10.54 15.05
C PHE A 71 4.85 10.98 16.18
N GLY A 72 5.00 12.27 16.43
CA GLY A 72 5.84 12.82 17.49
C GLY A 72 5.41 12.31 18.86
N GLY A 73 6.39 11.83 19.65
CA GLY A 73 6.16 11.38 21.02
C GLY A 73 5.50 10.00 21.18
N GLN A 74 5.41 9.18 20.12
CA GLN A 74 4.69 7.91 20.15
C GLN A 74 5.54 6.67 19.79
N ALA A 75 5.14 5.52 20.34
CA ALA A 75 5.74 4.22 20.06
C ALA A 75 5.13 3.60 18.78
N VAL A 76 5.59 4.06 17.61
CA VAL A 76 5.17 3.50 16.31
C VAL A 76 6.20 2.49 15.77
N PRO A 77 5.84 1.55 14.88
CA PRO A 77 6.78 0.60 14.28
C PRO A 77 7.86 1.30 13.43
N PHE A 78 7.60 2.54 13.01
CA PHE A 78 8.58 3.43 12.39
C PHE A 78 9.39 4.25 13.40
N ALA A 79 9.35 3.93 14.70
CA ALA A 79 10.06 4.69 15.74
C ALA A 79 11.56 4.81 15.45
N GLY A 80 12.17 3.88 14.71
CA GLY A 80 13.51 4.04 14.14
C GLY A 80 13.61 5.24 13.20
N LEU A 81 12.76 5.30 12.17
CA LEU A 81 12.68 6.42 11.22
C LEU A 81 12.25 7.73 11.89
N VAL A 82 11.29 7.71 12.82
CA VAL A 82 10.84 8.89 13.58
C VAL A 82 11.94 9.40 14.51
N ARG A 83 12.67 8.53 15.23
CA ARG A 83 13.82 8.94 16.05
C ARG A 83 14.95 9.51 15.21
N VAL A 84 15.23 8.90 14.05
CA VAL A 84 16.20 9.41 13.07
C VAL A 84 15.74 10.78 12.57
N ALA A 85 14.48 10.95 12.16
CA ALA A 85 13.91 12.22 11.72
C ALA A 85 13.97 13.30 12.81
N LEU A 86 13.68 12.96 14.07
CA LEU A 86 13.76 13.88 15.21
C LEU A 86 15.22 14.26 15.53
N GLY A 87 16.17 13.33 15.39
CA GLY A 87 17.60 13.55 15.62
C GLY A 87 18.30 14.31 14.49
N LEU A 88 17.85 14.13 13.24
CA LEU A 88 18.47 14.67 12.03
C LEU A 88 18.16 16.15 11.76
N ARG A 89 17.34 16.84 12.56
CA ARG A 89 17.27 18.33 12.50
C ARG A 89 18.65 18.96 12.67
N ARG A 90 19.52 18.32 13.47
CA ARG A 90 20.91 18.75 13.66
C ARG A 90 21.79 18.52 12.43
N ALA A 91 21.39 17.63 11.52
CA ALA A 91 22.07 17.35 10.26
C ALA A 91 21.58 18.24 9.10
N GLY A 92 20.61 19.14 9.35
CA GLY A 92 20.07 20.07 8.37
C GLY A 92 19.42 19.39 7.16
N ARG A 93 19.45 20.07 6.02
CA ARG A 93 18.75 19.68 4.77
C ARG A 93 19.11 18.26 4.27
N LEU A 94 20.35 17.82 4.48
CA LEU A 94 20.79 16.47 4.06
C LEU A 94 20.10 15.36 4.86
N GLY A 95 19.90 15.59 6.16
CA GLY A 95 19.17 14.64 7.00
C GLY A 95 17.70 14.54 6.61
N GLU A 96 17.08 15.67 6.26
CA GLU A 96 15.68 15.72 5.82
C GLU A 96 15.49 14.97 4.50
N ALA A 97 16.35 15.19 3.52
CA ALA A 97 16.32 14.50 2.23
C ALA A 97 16.43 12.97 2.38
N LEU A 98 17.32 12.49 3.25
CA LEU A 98 17.48 11.05 3.49
C LEU A 98 16.21 10.42 4.09
N VAL A 99 15.59 11.09 5.07
CA VAL A 99 14.36 10.60 5.70
C VAL A 99 13.20 10.61 4.71
N ALA A 100 13.01 11.72 3.99
CA ALA A 100 11.96 11.87 3.00
C ALA A 100 12.09 10.80 1.90
N ALA A 101 13.29 10.58 1.36
CA ALA A 101 13.56 9.54 0.36
C ALA A 101 13.25 8.13 0.89
N ALA A 102 13.70 7.81 2.12
CA ALA A 102 13.43 6.51 2.73
C ALA A 102 11.92 6.25 2.92
N LEU A 103 11.18 7.30 3.28
CA LEU A 103 9.74 7.23 3.51
C LEU A 103 8.96 7.10 2.20
N ARG A 104 9.22 7.96 1.21
CA ARG A 104 8.62 7.86 -0.14
C ARG A 104 8.88 6.48 -0.74
N ARG A 105 10.10 5.96 -0.62
CA ARG A 105 10.45 4.61 -1.08
C ARG A 105 9.65 3.51 -0.37
N SER A 106 9.42 3.66 0.92
CA SER A 106 8.66 2.67 1.70
C SER A 106 7.18 2.67 1.35
N VAL A 107 6.57 3.85 1.19
CA VAL A 107 5.18 3.98 0.73
C VAL A 107 5.04 3.47 -0.71
N ARG A 108 5.95 3.82 -1.61
CA ARG A 108 5.93 3.31 -3.00
C ARG A 108 6.05 1.79 -3.08
N ARG A 109 6.89 1.18 -2.23
CA ARG A 109 7.01 -0.29 -2.14
C ARG A 109 5.69 -0.93 -1.68
N LEU A 110 4.98 -0.30 -0.76
CA LEU A 110 3.65 -0.76 -0.34
C LEU A 110 2.63 -0.59 -1.47
N ALA A 111 2.63 0.55 -2.15
CA ALA A 111 1.73 0.81 -3.28
C ALA A 111 1.89 -0.22 -4.40
N ARG A 112 3.11 -0.62 -4.75
CA ARG A 112 3.40 -1.64 -5.78
C ARG A 112 2.90 -3.06 -5.47
N ARG A 113 2.37 -3.34 -4.26
CA ARG A 113 1.61 -4.58 -3.98
C ARG A 113 0.20 -4.55 -4.55
N PHE A 114 -0.36 -3.37 -4.72
CA PHE A 114 -1.73 -3.15 -5.19
C PHE A 114 -1.77 -2.58 -6.61
N ILE A 115 -0.71 -1.88 -7.02
CA ILE A 115 -0.58 -1.26 -8.33
C ILE A 115 0.46 -2.03 -9.14
N ALA A 116 0.02 -2.73 -10.18
CA ALA A 116 0.88 -3.55 -11.02
C ALA A 116 1.87 -2.71 -11.86
N ALA A 117 1.45 -1.52 -12.28
CA ALA A 117 2.13 -0.73 -13.30
C ALA A 117 1.83 0.77 -13.17
N GLU A 118 2.77 1.62 -13.58
CA GLU A 118 2.57 3.07 -13.70
C GLU A 118 2.29 3.50 -15.15
N THR A 119 2.61 2.65 -16.14
CA THR A 119 2.44 2.91 -17.58
C THR A 119 1.69 1.77 -18.26
N ALA A 120 1.17 2.03 -19.47
CA ALA A 120 0.50 1.01 -20.28
C ALA A 120 1.43 -0.17 -20.62
N ASP A 121 2.69 0.11 -20.99
CA ASP A 121 3.67 -0.93 -21.32
C ASP A 121 3.99 -1.81 -20.10
N GLU A 122 4.15 -1.21 -18.91
CA GLU A 122 4.30 -1.95 -17.67
C GLU A 122 3.07 -2.82 -17.37
N ALA A 123 1.86 -2.31 -17.64
CA ALA A 123 0.60 -3.02 -17.39
C ALA A 123 0.47 -4.24 -18.32
N ILE A 124 0.82 -4.08 -19.59
CA ILE A 124 0.87 -5.18 -20.57
C ILE A 124 1.88 -6.23 -20.15
N ALA A 125 3.08 -5.81 -19.72
CA ALA A 125 4.12 -6.73 -19.26
C ALA A 125 3.66 -7.54 -18.02
N ALA A 126 3.01 -6.89 -17.05
CA ALA A 126 2.45 -7.52 -15.86
C ALA A 126 1.32 -8.51 -16.22
N ALA A 127 0.42 -8.14 -17.12
CA ALA A 127 -0.66 -8.99 -17.62
C ALA A 127 -0.14 -10.25 -18.32
N LEU A 128 0.88 -10.12 -19.16
CA LEU A 128 1.54 -11.25 -19.82
C LEU A 128 2.26 -12.15 -18.80
N ALA A 129 2.86 -11.58 -17.76
CA ALA A 129 3.47 -12.35 -16.67
C ALA A 129 2.43 -13.19 -15.91
N ALA A 130 1.27 -12.61 -15.59
CA ALA A 130 0.15 -13.32 -14.96
C ALA A 130 -0.33 -14.50 -15.83
N ARG A 131 -0.48 -14.29 -17.15
CA ARG A 131 -0.86 -15.37 -18.08
C ARG A 131 0.17 -16.50 -18.12
N ARG A 132 1.47 -16.18 -18.16
CA ARG A 132 2.56 -17.17 -18.10
C ARG A 132 2.53 -17.96 -16.79
N ALA A 133 2.05 -17.36 -15.70
CA ALA A 133 1.84 -18.02 -14.42
C ALA A 133 0.52 -18.82 -14.33
N GLY A 134 -0.24 -18.93 -15.43
CA GLY A 134 -1.53 -19.64 -15.46
C GLY A 134 -2.68 -18.87 -14.82
N GLN A 135 -2.52 -17.57 -14.58
CA GLN A 135 -3.52 -16.70 -13.98
C GLN A 135 -4.30 -15.93 -15.05
N ALA A 136 -5.61 -15.77 -14.84
CA ALA A 136 -6.39 -14.75 -15.55
C ALA A 136 -6.15 -13.38 -14.89
N PHE A 137 -6.50 -12.29 -15.59
CA PHE A 137 -6.37 -10.93 -15.09
C PHE A 137 -7.52 -10.06 -15.59
N THR A 138 -7.78 -8.98 -14.87
CA THR A 138 -8.56 -7.82 -15.30
C THR A 138 -7.69 -6.58 -15.13
N LEU A 139 -7.86 -5.59 -15.99
CA LEU A 139 -7.17 -4.30 -15.87
C LEU A 139 -8.16 -3.27 -15.35
N ASP A 140 -7.74 -2.53 -14.34
CA ASP A 140 -8.45 -1.39 -13.78
C ASP A 140 -7.49 -0.21 -13.79
N LEU A 141 -7.87 0.85 -14.51
CA LEU A 141 -7.03 2.04 -14.67
C LEU A 141 -7.22 2.95 -13.45
N LEU A 142 -6.16 3.25 -12.71
CA LEU A 142 -6.27 4.19 -11.59
C LEU A 142 -6.35 5.64 -12.09
N GLY A 143 -7.18 6.44 -11.42
CA GLY A 143 -7.34 7.86 -11.68
C GLY A 143 -7.94 8.57 -10.46
N GLU A 144 -7.81 9.90 -10.44
CA GLU A 144 -8.49 10.75 -9.45
C GLU A 144 -9.98 10.87 -9.77
N ALA A 145 -10.73 11.50 -8.86
CA ALA A 145 -12.15 11.76 -9.08
C ALA A 145 -12.33 12.62 -10.35
N CYS A 146 -13.09 12.11 -11.30
CA CYS A 146 -13.43 12.82 -12.52
C CYS A 146 -14.43 13.94 -12.20
N VAL A 147 -14.00 15.20 -12.30
CA VAL A 147 -14.80 16.39 -11.97
C VAL A 147 -15.24 17.20 -13.19
N SER A 148 -14.79 16.83 -14.39
CA SER A 148 -15.15 17.47 -15.65
C SER A 148 -15.49 16.49 -16.78
N VAL A 149 -16.19 16.98 -17.81
CA VAL A 149 -16.49 16.18 -19.01
C VAL A 149 -15.22 15.92 -19.82
N GLU A 150 -14.29 16.86 -19.80
CA GLU A 150 -12.99 16.80 -20.44
C GLU A 150 -12.15 15.65 -19.86
N GLU A 151 -12.06 15.57 -18.53
CA GLU A 151 -11.41 14.45 -17.81
C GLU A 151 -12.09 13.11 -18.12
N ALA A 152 -13.43 13.06 -18.16
CA ALA A 152 -14.15 11.83 -18.46
C ALA A 152 -13.77 11.31 -19.86
N ARG A 153 -13.69 12.21 -20.85
CA ARG A 153 -13.27 11.87 -22.21
C ARG A 153 -11.81 11.46 -22.27
N GLU A 154 -10.93 12.09 -21.49
CA GLU A 154 -9.52 11.69 -21.40
C GLU A 154 -9.37 10.29 -20.81
N TYR A 155 -10.04 10.03 -19.69
CA TYR A 155 -10.00 8.74 -19.02
C TYR A 155 -10.59 7.63 -19.90
N GLN A 156 -11.66 7.91 -20.66
CA GLN A 156 -12.18 6.99 -21.69
C GLN A 156 -11.15 6.68 -22.78
N ARG A 157 -10.39 7.67 -23.26
CA ARG A 157 -9.35 7.47 -24.29
C ARG A 157 -8.15 6.66 -23.79
N ARG A 158 -7.95 6.59 -22.46
CA ARG A 158 -6.84 5.85 -21.83
C ARG A 158 -7.16 4.36 -21.63
N TYR A 159 -8.44 3.99 -21.60
CA TYR A 159 -8.91 2.60 -21.62
C TYR A 159 -8.78 1.99 -23.01
#